data_AF-X1IP01-F1
#
_entry.id   AF-X1IP01-F1
#
_cell.length_a   1.000
_cell.length_b   1.000
_cell.length_c   1.000
_cell.angle_alpha   90.00
_cell.angle_beta   90.00
_cell.angle_gamma   90.00
#
_symmetry.space_group_name_H-M   'P 1'
#
loop_
_entity.id
_entity.type
_entity.pdbx_description
1 polymer ?
#
loop_
_entity_poly.entity_id
_entity_poly.type
_entity_poly.pdbx_seq_one_letter_code
_entity_poly.pdbx_strand_id
1 'polypeptide(L)'
;MFKPPFRIKNMMPGIIMGWPYSIESIPSGWHLCDGTAGTVDLRNCYLACAGDAYTPMQSFGDDNQAHAFTGDGHNHQYVVGTDIPVGTGERLDIDSANVTGTTDEADNRPQTKAICWIQKL
;
A
#
# COMPACT_ATOMS: atom_id res chain seq x y z
N MET A 1 -28.43 -31.32 -19.45
CA MET A 1 -27.01 -31.32 -19.04
C MET A 1 -26.23 -30.47 -20.02
N PHE A 2 -26.01 -29.19 -19.67
CA PHE A 2 -25.24 -28.26 -20.49
C PHE A 2 -23.80 -28.75 -20.51
N LYS A 3 -23.33 -29.24 -21.65
CA LYS A 3 -21.91 -29.52 -21.88
C LYS A 3 -21.28 -28.15 -22.18
N PRO A 4 -20.55 -27.53 -21.24
CA PRO A 4 -19.93 -26.24 -21.52
C PRO A 4 -19.05 -26.38 -22.77
N PRO A 5 -19.19 -25.47 -23.75
CA PRO A 5 -18.44 -25.58 -24.98
C PRO A 5 -16.97 -25.26 -24.66
N PHE A 6 -16.08 -26.14 -25.09
CA PHE A 6 -14.61 -25.97 -25.06
C PHE A 6 -13.92 -26.14 -23.69
N ARG A 7 -13.82 -27.39 -23.23
CA ARG A 7 -12.71 -27.80 -22.34
C ARG A 7 -11.43 -27.86 -23.16
N ILE A 8 -10.75 -26.71 -23.34
CA ILE A 8 -9.40 -26.65 -23.92
C ILE A 8 -8.49 -27.42 -22.97
N LYS A 9 -8.12 -28.65 -23.33
CA LYS A 9 -7.34 -29.54 -22.44
C LYS A 9 -5.89 -29.09 -22.24
N ASN A 10 -5.42 -28.10 -23.00
CA ASN A 10 -4.03 -27.68 -23.01
C ASN A 10 -3.95 -26.16 -23.00
N MET A 11 -4.08 -25.57 -21.81
CA MET A 11 -3.61 -24.21 -21.58
C MET A 11 -2.08 -24.23 -21.54
N MET A 12 -1.43 -23.21 -22.11
CA MET A 12 0.03 -23.09 -22.02
C MET A 12 0.45 -22.98 -20.55
N PRO A 13 1.49 -23.74 -20.14
CA PRO A 13 2.16 -23.51 -18.86
C PRO A 13 2.56 -22.05 -18.69
N GLY A 14 2.51 -21.55 -17.46
CA GLY A 14 2.84 -20.15 -17.13
C GLY A 14 1.66 -19.19 -17.20
N ILE A 15 0.48 -19.59 -17.70
CA ILE A 15 -0.72 -18.74 -17.62
C ILE A 15 -1.10 -18.55 -16.15
N ILE A 16 -1.33 -17.29 -15.77
CA ILE A 16 -1.79 -16.89 -14.44
C ILE A 16 -3.28 -16.54 -14.47
N MET A 17 -4.02 -16.97 -13.46
CA MET A 17 -5.45 -16.73 -13.32
C MET A 17 -5.81 -16.42 -11.87
N GLY A 18 -6.83 -15.57 -11.68
CA GLY A 18 -7.45 -15.34 -10.38
C GLY A 18 -8.38 -16.49 -9.99
N TRP A 19 -8.20 -17.01 -8.78
CA TRP A 19 -8.97 -18.11 -8.20
C TRP A 19 -9.64 -17.65 -6.89
N PRO A 20 -10.97 -17.44 -6.88
CA PRO A 20 -11.66 -16.84 -5.74
C PRO A 20 -11.93 -17.80 -4.57
N TYR A 21 -11.53 -19.08 -4.69
CA TYR A 21 -11.81 -20.13 -3.70
C TYR A 21 -10.54 -20.52 -2.92
N SER A 22 -10.67 -21.49 -2.01
CA SER A 22 -9.57 -21.94 -1.15
C SER A 22 -8.41 -22.52 -1.95
N ILE A 23 -7.20 -22.41 -1.39
CA ILE A 23 -5.97 -23.01 -1.93
C ILE A 23 -6.13 -24.54 -2.10
N GLU A 24 -6.83 -25.20 -1.16
CA GLU A 24 -7.10 -26.63 -1.20
C GLU A 24 -8.00 -27.06 -2.39
N SER A 25 -8.77 -26.12 -2.95
CA SER A 25 -9.67 -26.38 -4.08
C SER A 25 -9.05 -26.07 -5.45
N ILE A 26 -7.77 -25.66 -5.49
CA ILE A 26 -7.07 -25.36 -6.74
C ILE A 26 -7.15 -26.58 -7.68
N PRO A 27 -7.61 -26.41 -8.93
CA PRO A 27 -7.77 -27.52 -9.84
C PRO A 27 -6.43 -28.19 -10.19
N SER A 28 -6.46 -29.51 -10.38
CA SER A 28 -5.29 -30.25 -10.85
C SER A 28 -4.69 -29.64 -12.12
N GLY A 29 -3.36 -29.55 -12.15
CA GLY A 29 -2.60 -28.90 -13.22
C GLY A 29 -2.42 -27.40 -13.04
N TRP A 30 -2.91 -26.82 -11.95
CA TRP A 30 -2.61 -25.48 -11.49
C TRP A 30 -1.90 -25.55 -10.14
N HIS A 31 -1.15 -24.50 -9.83
CA HIS A 31 -0.47 -24.36 -8.54
C HIS A 31 -0.58 -22.91 -8.06
N LEU A 32 -0.49 -22.70 -6.75
CA LEU A 32 -0.48 -21.36 -6.19
C LEU A 32 0.75 -20.57 -6.71
N CYS A 33 0.58 -19.28 -7.00
CA CYS A 33 1.70 -18.40 -7.30
C CYS A 33 2.43 -18.06 -5.99
N ASP A 34 3.22 -19.00 -5.48
CA ASP A 34 3.93 -18.92 -4.20
C ASP A 34 5.45 -19.12 -4.32
N GLY A 35 5.99 -19.13 -5.54
CA GLY A 35 7.41 -19.34 -5.79
C GLY A 35 7.84 -20.82 -5.78
N THR A 36 6.93 -21.76 -5.54
CA THR A 36 7.21 -23.20 -5.51
C THR A 36 6.72 -23.88 -6.79
N ALA A 37 7.21 -25.09 -7.06
CA ALA A 37 6.84 -25.87 -8.26
C ALA A 37 7.00 -25.11 -9.60
N GLY A 38 7.89 -24.11 -9.66
CA GLY A 38 8.16 -23.31 -10.86
C GLY A 38 7.16 -22.15 -11.09
N THR A 39 6.32 -21.82 -10.11
CA THR A 39 5.45 -20.64 -10.18
C THR A 39 6.19 -19.37 -9.77
N VAL A 40 5.69 -18.21 -10.22
CA VAL A 40 6.07 -16.91 -9.63
C VAL A 40 5.44 -16.75 -8.25
N ASP A 41 6.00 -15.89 -7.38
CA ASP A 41 5.36 -15.53 -6.10
C ASP A 41 4.57 -14.22 -6.26
N LEU A 42 3.25 -14.30 -6.12
CA LEU A 42 2.31 -13.16 -6.22
C LEU A 42 1.45 -13.03 -4.94
N ARG A 43 1.92 -13.57 -3.82
CA ARG A 43 1.20 -13.47 -2.55
C ARG A 43 1.38 -12.07 -1.96
N ASN A 44 0.36 -11.60 -1.24
CA ASN A 44 0.38 -10.34 -0.47
C ASN A 44 0.77 -9.10 -1.30
N CYS A 45 0.40 -9.07 -2.59
CA CYS A 45 0.66 -7.92 -3.45
C CYS A 45 -0.56 -7.57 -4.32
N TYR A 46 -0.61 -6.31 -4.72
CA TYR A 46 -1.47 -5.87 -5.82
C TYR A 46 -0.73 -5.99 -7.14
N LEU A 47 -1.40 -6.49 -8.18
CA LEU A 47 -0.79 -6.61 -9.51
C LEU A 47 -0.93 -5.30 -10.28
N ALA A 48 0.20 -4.79 -10.75
CA ALA A 48 0.25 -3.72 -11.74
C ALA A 48 0.56 -4.29 -13.13
N CYS A 49 -0.08 -3.73 -14.16
CA CYS A 49 0.19 -4.12 -15.54
C CYS A 49 1.55 -3.58 -15.99
N ALA A 50 2.48 -4.49 -16.31
CA ALA A 50 3.76 -4.14 -16.92
C ALA A 50 3.61 -3.76 -18.40
N GLY A 51 4.56 -2.99 -18.93
CA GLY A 51 4.57 -2.59 -20.34
C GLY A 51 5.62 -1.53 -20.66
N ASP A 52 5.37 -0.31 -20.22
CA ASP A 52 6.23 0.86 -20.46
C ASP A 52 6.87 1.39 -19.17
N ALA A 53 6.06 1.71 -18.16
CA ALA A 53 6.48 2.31 -16.90
C ALA A 53 6.98 1.27 -15.89
N TYR A 54 6.50 0.03 -16.01
CA TYR A 54 6.86 -1.06 -15.11
C TYR A 54 7.42 -2.24 -15.89
N THR A 55 8.53 -2.80 -15.41
CA THR A 55 9.05 -4.07 -15.93
C THR A 55 8.28 -5.25 -15.32
N PRO A 56 8.18 -6.41 -16.01
CA PRO A 56 7.57 -7.60 -15.44
C PRO A 56 8.19 -7.96 -14.08
N MET A 57 7.36 -8.31 -13.10
CA MET A 57 7.75 -8.67 -11.72
C MET A 57 8.46 -7.56 -10.92
N GLN A 58 8.42 -6.30 -11.38
CA GLN A 58 8.89 -5.18 -10.57
C GLN A 58 8.04 -5.05 -9.29
N SER A 59 8.70 -5.01 -8.14
CA SER A 59 8.05 -4.75 -6.85
C SER A 59 8.11 -3.27 -6.51
N PHE A 60 6.99 -2.74 -6.02
CA PHE A 60 6.86 -1.36 -5.52
C PHE A 60 5.60 -1.25 -4.64
N GLY A 61 5.47 -0.11 -3.96
CA GLY A 61 4.41 0.12 -2.99
C GLY A 61 4.79 -0.35 -1.59
N ASP A 62 4.00 0.08 -0.61
CA ASP A 62 4.16 -0.24 0.80
C ASP A 62 2.77 -0.38 1.45
N ASP A 63 2.66 -1.27 2.42
CA ASP A 63 1.44 -1.48 3.23
C ASP A 63 1.21 -0.30 4.18
N ASN A 64 2.26 0.47 4.49
CA ASN A 64 2.22 1.61 5.40
C ASN A 64 2.71 2.90 4.74
N GLN A 65 2.24 4.03 5.26
CA GLN A 65 2.73 5.34 4.88
C GLN A 65 2.78 6.30 6.07
N ALA A 66 3.80 7.16 6.07
CA ALA A 66 3.85 8.38 6.84
C ALA A 66 4.13 9.57 5.93
N HIS A 67 3.65 10.74 6.33
CA HIS A 67 3.80 11.98 5.58
C HIS A 67 4.73 12.93 6.33
N ALA A 68 5.72 13.46 5.64
CA ALA A 68 6.42 14.66 6.11
C ALA A 68 5.48 15.86 5.96
N PHE A 69 5.43 16.71 6.99
CA PHE A 69 4.68 17.95 6.95
C PHE A 69 5.57 19.14 7.30
N THR A 70 5.15 20.30 6.80
CA THR A 70 5.70 21.60 7.18
C THR A 70 4.51 22.52 7.38
N GLY A 71 4.32 22.98 8.62
CA GLY A 71 3.37 24.03 8.96
C GLY A 71 4.06 25.38 8.94
N ASP A 72 3.37 26.39 8.40
CA ASP A 72 3.86 27.77 8.42
C ASP A 72 4.02 28.26 9.86
N GLY A 73 5.10 29.01 10.09
CA GLY A 73 5.30 29.71 11.35
C GLY A 73 4.21 30.76 11.59
N HIS A 74 3.78 30.87 12.84
CA HIS A 74 2.89 31.93 13.28
C HIS A 74 3.23 32.35 14.70
N ASN A 75 2.81 33.55 15.09
CA ASN A 75 3.07 34.10 16.41
C ASN A 75 1.81 34.04 17.28
N HIS A 76 1.98 33.78 18.57
CA HIS A 76 0.95 33.94 19.58
C HIS A 76 1.13 35.29 20.30
N GLN A 77 0.12 36.14 20.25
CA GLN A 77 0.15 37.43 20.95
C GLN A 77 -0.40 37.27 22.37
N TYR A 78 0.46 37.50 23.36
CA TYR A 78 0.01 37.75 24.74
C TYR A 78 -0.37 39.23 24.88
N VAL A 79 -1.59 39.53 25.34
CA VAL A 79 -2.03 40.90 25.61
C VAL A 79 -1.59 41.27 27.03
N VAL A 80 -0.65 42.22 27.14
CA VAL A 80 -0.15 42.72 28.43
C VAL A 80 -1.24 43.52 29.14
N GLY A 81 -1.39 43.33 30.46
CA GLY A 81 -2.18 44.24 31.31
C GLY A 81 -3.29 43.64 32.17
N THR A 82 -3.55 42.32 32.12
CA THR A 82 -4.52 41.67 33.01
C THR A 82 -3.91 40.75 34.07
N ASP A 83 -2.82 40.02 33.77
CA ASP A 83 -2.31 38.97 34.65
C ASP A 83 -0.84 39.13 35.13
N ILE A 84 -0.03 40.01 34.52
CA ILE A 84 1.38 40.23 34.90
C ILE A 84 1.72 41.74 34.96
N PRO A 85 2.27 42.26 36.07
CA PRO A 85 2.65 43.68 36.21
C PRO A 85 3.81 44.10 35.29
N VAL A 86 3.74 45.33 34.79
CA VAL A 86 4.80 45.96 33.98
C VAL A 86 6.12 46.00 34.76
N GLY A 87 7.21 45.51 34.16
CA GLY A 87 8.57 45.61 34.71
C GLY A 87 9.19 44.30 35.20
N THR A 88 8.48 43.17 35.18
CA THR A 88 9.07 41.84 35.44
C THR A 88 9.64 41.21 34.16
N GLY A 89 10.83 41.64 33.72
CA GLY A 89 11.71 40.89 32.83
C GLY A 89 11.06 40.16 31.64
N GLU A 90 10.11 40.76 30.94
CA GLU A 90 9.49 40.15 29.77
C GLU A 90 10.44 40.29 28.56
N ARG A 91 10.92 39.14 28.06
CA ARG A 91 11.60 39.07 26.77
C ARG A 91 10.63 38.45 25.78
N LEU A 92 10.24 39.21 24.76
CA LEU A 92 9.49 38.71 23.61
C LEU A 92 10.43 37.84 22.76
N ASP A 93 10.62 36.58 23.15
CA ASP A 93 11.24 35.58 22.27
C ASP A 93 10.18 35.04 21.32
N ILE A 94 9.93 35.82 20.27
CA ILE A 94 9.02 35.47 19.18
C ILE A 94 9.86 34.83 18.08
N ASP A 95 9.77 33.51 17.95
CA ASP A 95 10.25 32.79 16.78
C ASP A 95 9.05 32.43 15.88
N SER A 96 9.22 32.61 14.58
CA SER A 96 8.24 32.27 13.54
C SER A 96 8.75 31.13 12.66
N ALA A 97 9.62 30.28 13.22
CA ALA A 97 10.09 29.09 12.56
C ALA A 97 8.92 28.18 12.16
N ASN A 98 9.04 27.58 10.99
CA ASN A 98 8.12 26.57 10.52
C ASN A 98 8.20 25.34 11.44
N VAL A 99 7.05 24.73 11.70
CA VAL A 99 7.01 23.44 12.40
C VAL A 99 7.10 22.34 11.36
N THR A 100 8.15 21.52 11.44
CA THR A 100 8.32 20.35 10.59
C THR A 100 8.19 19.08 11.41
N GLY A 101 7.66 18.03 10.80
CA GLY A 101 7.61 16.72 11.44
C GLY A 101 7.15 15.64 10.47
N THR A 102 6.93 14.47 11.03
CA THR A 102 6.39 13.31 10.32
C THR A 102 5.15 12.85 11.07
N THR A 103 4.11 12.45 10.35
CA THR A 103 2.93 11.81 10.95
C THR A 103 3.30 10.45 11.53
N ASP A 104 2.44 9.90 12.39
CA ASP A 104 2.51 8.47 12.70
C ASP A 104 2.24 7.64 11.43
N GLU A 105 2.76 6.41 11.41
CA GLU A 105 2.51 5.45 10.34
C GLU A 105 1.02 5.05 10.30
N ALA A 106 0.46 4.99 9.09
CA ALA A 106 -0.91 4.57 8.85
C ALA A 106 -0.97 3.43 7.81
N ASP A 107 -2.03 2.63 7.85
CA ASP A 107 -2.32 1.62 6.83
C ASP A 107 -2.65 2.30 5.49
N ASN A 108 -1.94 1.90 4.43
CA ASN A 108 -2.09 2.43 3.08
C ASN A 108 -2.91 1.50 2.16
N ARG A 109 -3.44 0.38 2.68
CA ARG A 109 -4.19 -0.59 1.87
C ARG A 109 -5.62 -0.11 1.65
N PRO A 110 -6.15 -0.16 0.41
CA PRO A 110 -7.55 0.12 0.15
C PRO A 110 -8.46 -0.99 0.72
N GLN A 111 -9.78 -0.75 0.76
CA GLN A 111 -10.74 -1.83 1.03
C GLN A 111 -10.69 -2.86 -0.10
N THR A 112 -10.29 -4.10 0.20
CA THR A 112 -10.08 -5.13 -0.83
C THR A 112 -10.62 -6.51 -0.44
N LYS A 113 -10.76 -7.37 -1.45
CA LYS A 113 -11.07 -8.80 -1.29
C LYS A 113 -9.95 -9.59 -1.96
N ALA A 114 -9.22 -10.38 -1.17
CA ALA A 114 -8.15 -11.21 -1.67
C ALA A 114 -8.70 -12.44 -2.40
N ILE A 115 -8.04 -12.82 -3.49
CA ILE A 115 -8.23 -14.10 -4.20
C ILE A 115 -6.85 -14.74 -4.40
N CYS A 116 -6.81 -16.05 -4.66
CA CYS A 116 -5.56 -16.73 -4.95
C CYS A 116 -5.13 -16.44 -6.39
N TRP A 117 -3.85 -16.14 -6.61
CA TRP A 117 -3.27 -16.19 -7.94
C TRP A 117 -2.73 -17.60 -8.19
N ILE A 118 -3.15 -18.22 -9.29
CA ILE A 118 -2.73 -19.58 -9.65
C ILE A 118 -2.07 -19.61 -11.02
N GLN A 119 -1.03 -20.43 -11.17
CA GLN A 119 -0.29 -20.59 -12.41
C GLN A 119 -0.52 -22.00 -12.97
N LYS A 120 -0.76 -22.09 -14.28
CA LYS A 120 -0.82 -23.36 -15.00
C LYS A 120 0.57 -23.99 -15.02
N LEU A 121 0.69 -25.21 -14.48
CA LEU A 121 1.91 -26.02 -14.56
C LEU A 121 2.13 -26.61 -15.96
#